data_AF-A0A4Q3SCR1-F1
#
_entry.id   AF-A0A4Q3SCR1-F1
#
_cell.length_a   1.000
_cell.length_b   1.000
_cell.length_c   1.000
_cell.angle_alpha   90.00
_cell.angle_beta   90.00
_cell.angle_gamma   90.00
#
_symmetry.space_group_name_H-M   'P 1'
#
loop_
_entity.id
_entity.type
_entity.pdbx_description
1 polymer ?
#
loop_
_entity_poly.entity_id
_entity_poly.type
_entity_poly.pdbx_seq_one_letter_code
_entity_poly.pdbx_strand_id
1 'polypeptide(L)'
;MRRTRALILLILAFVAAIVTTTAQATPKAEASDNAPVTMSDALFWTIIDGTTADEAEPEAQLGALREILTGLSMEEVVAFHDAFERQMQRAYTWDLWAVAYIAHGGASDDGFDYFRRWLISKGRAVFEQVVAQPDSLAEVLAADSEGVLEFEEISAVATEVWARKSGRTQDEMPMTPALRR
;
A
#
# COMPACT_ATOMS: atom_id res chain seq x y z
N MET A 1 10.04 -1.22 -34.98
CA MET A 1 8.65 -1.40 -34.54
C MET A 1 8.57 -1.02 -33.07
N ARG A 2 7.98 0.16 -32.79
CA ARG A 2 7.83 0.76 -31.46
C ARG A 2 6.37 0.58 -31.02
N ARG A 3 6.05 -0.29 -30.05
CA ARG A 3 4.74 -0.27 -29.36
C ARG A 3 4.81 -1.07 -28.06
N THR A 4 5.08 -0.41 -26.92
CA THR A 4 4.56 -0.70 -25.56
C THR A 4 5.31 0.11 -24.51
N ARG A 5 5.03 1.43 -24.42
CA ARG A 5 5.41 2.26 -23.26
C ARG A 5 4.33 3.28 -22.89
N ALA A 6 3.09 3.04 -23.32
CA ALA A 6 2.02 4.04 -23.30
C ALA A 6 0.79 3.62 -22.49
N LEU A 7 0.95 2.77 -21.48
CA LEU A 7 -0.16 2.36 -20.61
C LEU A 7 -0.02 2.79 -19.13
N ILE A 8 1.09 3.44 -18.75
CA ILE A 8 1.31 3.91 -17.36
C ILE A 8 0.91 5.40 -17.18
N LEU A 9 0.57 6.12 -18.26
CA LEU A 9 0.27 7.56 -18.22
C LEU A 9 -1.23 7.92 -18.22
N LEU A 10 -2.14 7.00 -17.86
CA LEU A 10 -3.59 7.22 -17.95
C LEU A 10 -4.36 7.22 -16.61
N ILE A 11 -3.68 7.35 -15.47
CA ILE A 11 -4.32 7.57 -14.15
C ILE A 11 -4.12 9.03 -13.66
N LEU A 12 -3.35 9.86 -14.36
CA LEU A 12 -2.96 11.21 -13.90
C LEU A 12 -3.68 12.40 -14.57
N ALA A 13 -4.81 12.22 -15.26
CA ALA A 13 -5.42 13.30 -16.04
C ALA A 13 -6.96 13.37 -16.03
N PHE A 14 -7.60 13.43 -14.85
CA PHE A 14 -9.01 13.84 -14.77
C PHE A 14 -9.33 14.77 -13.60
N VAL A 15 -8.58 15.85 -13.40
CA VAL A 15 -9.11 17.05 -12.69
C VAL A 15 -8.47 18.33 -13.25
N ALA A 16 -8.71 18.64 -14.53
CA ALA A 16 -8.35 19.95 -15.07
C ALA A 16 -9.14 20.28 -16.33
N ALA A 17 -10.41 20.65 -16.20
CA ALA A 17 -11.09 21.59 -17.13
C ALA A 17 -12.57 21.79 -16.77
N ILE A 18 -12.87 22.70 -15.85
CA ILE A 18 -14.00 23.63 -16.03
C ILE A 18 -13.53 25.00 -15.55
N VAL A 19 -13.13 25.84 -16.50
CA VAL A 19 -12.92 27.27 -16.30
C VAL A 19 -14.25 27.96 -16.61
N THR A 20 -14.74 28.82 -15.72
CA THR A 20 -14.94 30.27 -15.97
C THR A 20 -15.71 30.93 -14.81
N THR A 21 -15.02 31.90 -14.21
CA THR A 21 -15.39 33.01 -13.29
C THR A 21 -16.86 33.26 -12.91
N THR A 22 -17.08 33.41 -11.59
CA THR A 22 -17.59 34.67 -10.99
C THR A 22 -16.91 34.88 -9.63
N ALA A 23 -16.22 36.00 -9.48
CA ALA A 23 -15.69 36.46 -8.20
C ALA A 23 -16.83 36.89 -7.27
N GLN A 24 -16.86 36.33 -6.06
CA GLN A 24 -17.60 36.88 -4.93
C GLN A 24 -16.81 36.64 -3.64
N ALA A 25 -16.69 37.71 -2.85
CA ALA A 25 -15.91 37.80 -1.62
C ALA A 25 -16.30 36.73 -0.60
N THR A 26 -15.30 36.22 0.11
CA THR A 26 -15.41 35.24 1.18
C THR A 26 -16.23 35.75 2.36
N PRO A 27 -17.12 34.91 2.91
CA PRO A 27 -17.30 34.83 4.35
C PRO A 27 -16.35 33.76 4.91
N LYS A 28 -15.49 34.19 5.82
CA LYS A 28 -14.72 33.36 6.74
C LYS A 28 -15.70 32.46 7.52
N ALA A 29 -15.65 31.16 7.28
CA ALA A 29 -16.27 30.14 8.11
C ALA A 29 -15.17 29.39 8.85
N GLU A 30 -14.94 29.81 10.10
CA GLU A 30 -14.22 29.01 11.10
C GLU A 30 -15.20 27.99 11.70
N ALA A 31 -14.90 26.69 11.54
CA ALA A 31 -15.33 25.48 12.30
C ALA A 31 -15.52 24.29 11.31
N SER A 32 -14.86 23.12 11.39
CA SER A 32 -13.96 22.45 12.33
C SER A 32 -13.12 21.45 11.51
N ASP A 33 -11.80 21.66 11.38
CA ASP A 33 -10.97 21.03 10.33
C ASP A 33 -10.00 19.95 10.86
N ASN A 34 -10.37 19.23 11.92
CA ASN A 34 -9.47 18.29 12.60
C ASN A 34 -9.97 16.84 12.64
N ALA A 35 -10.75 16.42 11.66
CA ALA A 35 -11.03 15.00 11.46
C ALA A 35 -9.79 14.35 10.81
N PRO A 36 -9.21 13.28 11.38
CA PRO A 36 -8.07 12.61 10.77
C PRO A 36 -8.44 12.10 9.38
N VAL A 37 -7.61 12.43 8.38
CA VAL A 37 -7.73 11.87 7.03
C VAL A 37 -7.63 10.35 7.16
N THR A 38 -8.65 9.64 6.70
CA THR A 38 -8.71 8.17 6.75
C THR A 38 -8.80 7.65 5.32
N MET A 39 -7.95 6.69 4.99
CA MET A 39 -7.98 6.01 3.69
C MET A 39 -8.89 4.80 3.76
N SER A 40 -9.85 4.71 2.83
CA SER A 40 -10.69 3.52 2.68
C SER A 40 -9.88 2.34 2.12
N ASP A 41 -10.30 1.12 2.45
CA ASP A 41 -9.64 -0.10 1.92
C ASP A 41 -9.69 -0.14 0.39
N ALA A 42 -10.77 0.34 -0.24
CA ALA A 42 -10.88 0.39 -1.70
C ALA A 42 -9.79 1.29 -2.34
N LEU A 43 -9.51 2.44 -1.73
CA LEU A 43 -8.46 3.35 -2.20
C LEU A 43 -7.06 2.78 -1.94
N PHE A 44 -6.84 2.20 -0.74
CA PHE A 44 -5.59 1.52 -0.41
C PHE A 44 -5.26 0.44 -1.44
N TRP A 45 -6.23 -0.44 -1.73
CA TRP A 45 -6.06 -1.50 -2.71
C TRP A 45 -5.86 -0.97 -4.12
N THR A 46 -6.53 0.12 -4.50
CA THR A 46 -6.29 0.77 -5.80
C THR A 46 -4.83 1.22 -5.96
N ILE A 47 -4.20 1.71 -4.88
CA ILE A 47 -2.79 2.12 -4.89
C ILE A 47 -1.88 0.90 -5.03
N ILE A 48 -2.08 -0.13 -4.20
CA ILE A 48 -1.26 -1.36 -4.25
C ILE A 48 -1.42 -2.08 -5.59
N ASP A 49 -2.66 -2.28 -6.07
CA ASP A 49 -2.97 -2.91 -7.36
C ASP A 49 -2.35 -2.13 -8.51
N GLY A 50 -2.17 -0.81 -8.36
CA GLY A 50 -1.45 0.03 -9.33
C GLY A 50 0.04 -0.30 -9.48
N THR A 51 0.61 -1.09 -8.57
CA THR A 51 2.04 -1.46 -8.56
C THR A 51 2.30 -2.91 -8.97
N THR A 52 1.27 -3.76 -9.06
CA THR A 52 1.44 -5.20 -9.33
C THR A 52 1.94 -5.49 -10.74
N ALA A 53 1.85 -4.53 -11.66
CA ALA A 53 2.49 -4.63 -12.97
C ALA A 53 4.03 -4.78 -12.89
N ASP A 54 4.62 -4.32 -11.78
CA ASP A 54 6.06 -4.37 -11.52
C ASP A 54 6.44 -5.41 -10.44
N GLU A 55 5.50 -6.26 -10.00
CA GLU A 55 5.71 -7.18 -8.86
C GLU A 55 6.79 -8.24 -9.07
N ALA A 56 7.17 -8.50 -10.33
CA ALA A 56 8.23 -9.44 -10.67
C ALA A 56 9.62 -8.91 -10.26
N GLU A 57 9.76 -7.60 -10.06
CA GLU A 57 11.02 -6.95 -9.70
C GLU A 57 10.77 -6.06 -8.46
N PRO A 58 11.11 -6.53 -7.24
CA PRO A 58 10.75 -5.84 -6.00
C PRO A 58 11.10 -4.35 -6.00
N GLU A 59 12.27 -3.99 -6.51
CA GLU A 59 12.70 -2.58 -6.53
C GLU A 59 11.94 -1.73 -7.56
N ALA A 60 11.45 -2.33 -8.64
CA ALA A 60 10.54 -1.64 -9.56
C ALA A 60 9.19 -1.39 -8.90
N GLN A 61 8.64 -2.38 -8.18
CA GLN A 61 7.39 -2.23 -7.43
C GLN A 61 7.51 -1.16 -6.33
N LEU A 62 8.62 -1.12 -5.59
CA LEU A 62 8.91 -0.07 -4.60
C LEU A 62 9.01 1.31 -5.27
N GLY A 63 9.64 1.39 -6.44
CA GLY A 63 9.71 2.61 -7.25
C GLY A 63 8.33 3.13 -7.64
N ALA A 64 7.46 2.26 -8.16
CA ALA A 64 6.09 2.59 -8.54
C ALA A 64 5.26 3.06 -7.34
N LEU A 65 5.33 2.33 -6.21
CA LEU A 65 4.64 2.73 -4.98
C LEU A 65 5.11 4.11 -4.50
N ARG A 66 6.43 4.34 -4.50
CA ARG A 66 7.03 5.61 -4.09
C ARG A 66 6.59 6.77 -4.98
N GLU A 67 6.50 6.55 -6.29
CA GLU A 67 6.01 7.55 -7.25
C GLU A 67 4.56 7.94 -6.93
N ILE A 68 3.68 6.96 -6.74
CA ILE A 68 2.27 7.19 -6.40
C ILE A 68 2.15 7.97 -5.08
N LEU A 69 2.81 7.50 -4.01
CA LEU A 69 2.72 8.12 -2.69
C LEU A 69 3.33 9.53 -2.64
N THR A 70 4.34 9.83 -3.47
CA THR A 70 4.90 11.18 -3.59
C THR A 70 3.87 12.20 -4.08
N GLY A 71 2.90 11.76 -4.89
CA GLY A 71 1.80 12.58 -5.39
C GLY A 71 0.72 12.91 -4.35
N LEU A 72 0.68 12.22 -3.21
CA LEU A 72 -0.33 12.41 -2.16
C LEU A 72 0.07 13.52 -1.16
N SER A 73 -0.90 14.07 -0.44
CA SER A 73 -0.64 14.94 0.72
C SER A 73 0.06 14.18 1.86
N MET A 74 0.66 14.88 2.83
CA MET A 74 1.33 14.19 3.96
C MET A 74 0.33 13.40 4.79
N GLU A 75 -0.87 13.94 4.96
CA GLU A 75 -1.99 13.34 5.70
C GLU A 75 -2.50 12.07 4.99
N GLU A 76 -2.55 12.07 3.66
CA GLU A 76 -2.90 10.87 2.88
C GLU A 76 -1.81 9.79 2.91
N VAL A 77 -0.52 10.17 2.95
CA VAL A 77 0.56 9.19 3.12
C VAL A 77 0.47 8.49 4.49
N VAL A 78 0.17 9.26 5.54
CA VAL A 78 -0.12 8.70 6.88
C VAL A 78 -1.33 7.77 6.83
N ALA A 79 -2.41 8.21 6.18
CA ALA A 79 -3.63 7.42 6.04
C ALA A 79 -3.40 6.11 5.24
N PHE A 80 -2.51 6.12 4.25
CA PHE A 80 -2.07 4.93 3.52
C PHE A 80 -1.29 3.97 4.43
N HIS A 81 -0.33 4.48 5.20
CA HIS A 81 0.40 3.66 6.18
C HIS A 81 -0.55 3.00 7.18
N ASP A 82 -1.47 3.78 7.76
CA ASP A 82 -2.47 3.25 8.69
C ASP A 82 -3.37 2.19 8.01
N ALA A 83 -3.67 2.33 6.71
CA ALA A 83 -4.40 1.33 5.96
C ALA A 83 -3.60 0.05 5.71
N PHE A 84 -2.30 0.18 5.42
CA PHE A 84 -1.37 -0.93 5.31
C PHE A 84 -1.30 -1.74 6.61
N GLU A 85 -1.14 -1.07 7.75
CA GLU A 85 -1.11 -1.71 9.07
C GLU A 85 -2.41 -2.43 9.42
N ARG A 86 -3.58 -1.89 9.00
CA ARG A 86 -4.85 -2.63 9.14
C ARG A 86 -4.87 -3.92 8.32
N GLN A 87 -4.29 -3.94 7.12
CA GLN A 87 -4.20 -5.17 6.34
C GLN A 87 -3.20 -6.16 6.97
N MET A 88 -2.08 -5.67 7.51
CA MET A 88 -1.13 -6.48 8.27
C MET A 88 -1.81 -7.16 9.47
N GLN A 89 -2.68 -6.45 10.19
CA GLN A 89 -3.48 -7.01 11.29
C GLN A 89 -4.49 -8.05 10.80
N ARG A 90 -5.19 -7.79 9.68
CA ARG A 90 -6.13 -8.76 9.08
C ARG A 90 -5.44 -10.08 8.71
N ALA A 91 -4.20 -10.02 8.25
CA ALA A 91 -3.41 -11.19 7.88
C ALA A 91 -2.70 -11.87 9.07
N TYR A 92 -2.79 -11.33 10.28
CA TYR A 92 -2.18 -11.92 11.48
C TYR A 92 -3.07 -13.03 12.07
N THR A 93 -3.12 -14.18 11.39
CA THR A 93 -3.90 -15.35 11.81
C THR A 93 -3.02 -16.58 11.98
N TRP A 94 -3.43 -17.49 12.86
CA TRP A 94 -2.73 -18.78 13.04
C TRP A 94 -2.70 -19.60 11.76
N ASP A 95 -3.76 -19.54 10.96
CA ASP A 95 -3.84 -20.31 9.71
C ASP A 95 -2.82 -19.79 8.67
N LEU A 96 -2.70 -18.46 8.53
CA LEU A 96 -1.67 -17.89 7.65
C LEU A 96 -0.26 -18.11 8.20
N TRP A 97 -0.08 -18.10 9.52
CA TRP A 97 1.21 -18.45 10.12
C TRP A 97 1.59 -19.90 9.81
N ALA A 98 0.65 -20.85 9.91
CA ALA A 98 0.88 -22.25 9.57
C ALA A 98 1.22 -22.44 8.09
N VAL A 99 0.52 -21.75 7.19
CA VAL A 99 0.80 -21.79 5.75
C VAL A 99 2.17 -21.18 5.44
N ALA A 100 2.53 -20.04 6.03
CA ALA A 100 3.86 -19.45 5.89
C ALA A 100 4.96 -20.39 6.40
N TYR A 101 4.75 -21.00 7.58
CA TYR A 101 5.67 -21.98 8.15
C TYR A 101 5.90 -23.16 7.21
N ILE A 102 4.84 -23.72 6.61
CA ILE A 102 4.97 -24.83 5.67
C ILE A 102 5.71 -24.38 4.40
N ALA A 103 5.32 -23.23 3.83
CA ALA A 103 5.90 -22.71 2.59
C ALA A 103 7.40 -22.40 2.72
N HIS A 104 7.82 -21.88 3.88
CA HIS A 104 9.22 -21.53 4.16
C HIS A 104 10.05 -22.68 4.78
N GLY A 105 9.41 -23.79 5.18
CA GLY A 105 10.07 -24.84 5.96
C GLY A 105 10.38 -24.43 7.41
N GLY A 106 9.68 -23.41 7.92
CA GLY A 106 9.81 -22.78 9.22
C GLY A 106 9.40 -21.30 9.15
N ALA A 107 8.95 -20.70 10.25
CA ALA A 107 8.68 -19.26 10.30
C ALA A 107 9.08 -18.68 11.66
N SER A 108 9.85 -17.60 11.64
CA SER A 108 10.00 -16.69 12.78
C SER A 108 8.89 -15.64 12.76
N ASP A 109 8.76 -14.86 13.83
CA ASP A 109 7.84 -13.71 13.84
C ASP A 109 8.17 -12.72 12.71
N ASP A 110 9.46 -12.40 12.51
CA ASP A 110 9.90 -11.51 11.43
C ASP A 110 9.61 -12.09 10.04
N GLY A 111 9.87 -13.39 9.83
CA GLY A 111 9.56 -14.06 8.56
C GLY A 111 8.06 -14.06 8.27
N PHE A 112 7.22 -14.15 9.31
CA PHE A 112 5.77 -14.02 9.15
C PHE A 112 5.31 -12.58 8.88
N ASP A 113 5.98 -11.58 9.46
CA ASP A 113 5.78 -10.17 9.09
C ASP A 113 6.11 -9.95 7.61
N TYR A 114 7.24 -10.48 7.11
CA TYR A 114 7.65 -10.32 5.72
C TYR A 114 6.74 -11.07 4.75
N PHE A 115 6.25 -12.24 5.14
CA PHE A 115 5.24 -12.98 4.38
C PHE A 115 3.94 -12.20 4.19
N ARG A 116 3.45 -11.54 5.24
CA ARG A 116 2.21 -10.76 5.14
C ARG A 116 2.40 -9.50 4.29
N ARG A 117 3.57 -8.87 4.36
CA ARG A 117 3.93 -7.73 3.48
C ARG A 117 4.02 -8.17 2.02
N TRP A 118 4.61 -9.32 1.76
CA TRP A 118 4.61 -9.96 0.45
C TRP A 118 3.18 -10.25 -0.03
N LEU A 119 2.31 -10.79 0.81
CA LEU A 119 0.93 -11.08 0.41
C LEU A 119 0.15 -9.80 0.06
N ILE A 120 0.40 -8.69 0.77
CA ILE A 120 -0.16 -7.38 0.43
C ILE A 120 0.37 -6.92 -0.93
N SER A 121 1.67 -7.08 -1.22
CA SER A 121 2.26 -6.61 -2.47
C SER A 121 1.69 -7.29 -3.72
N LYS A 122 1.12 -8.49 -3.58
CA LYS A 122 0.42 -9.22 -4.65
C LYS A 122 -0.97 -8.65 -5.00
N GLY A 123 -1.37 -7.58 -4.33
CA GLY A 123 -2.63 -6.89 -4.61
C GLY A 123 -3.84 -7.55 -3.98
N ARG A 124 -4.98 -6.89 -4.13
CA ARG A 124 -6.21 -7.19 -3.41
C ARG A 124 -6.73 -8.58 -3.68
N ALA A 125 -6.73 -8.99 -4.95
CA ALA A 125 -7.33 -10.26 -5.35
C ALA A 125 -6.63 -11.45 -4.68
N VAL A 126 -5.29 -11.47 -4.72
CA VAL A 126 -4.47 -12.50 -4.10
C VAL A 126 -4.58 -12.44 -2.58
N PHE A 127 -4.47 -11.24 -2.00
CA PHE A 127 -4.57 -11.06 -0.55
C PHE A 127 -5.92 -11.56 0.00
N GLU A 128 -7.04 -11.12 -0.57
CA GLU A 128 -8.37 -11.52 -0.10
C GLU A 128 -8.63 -13.02 -0.31
N GLN A 129 -8.12 -13.60 -1.41
CA GLN A 129 -8.23 -15.04 -1.67
C GLN A 129 -7.51 -15.85 -0.58
N VAL A 130 -6.24 -15.55 -0.33
CA VAL A 130 -5.39 -16.31 0.62
C VAL A 130 -5.82 -16.05 2.06
N VAL A 131 -6.24 -14.83 2.42
CA VAL A 131 -6.79 -14.55 3.76
C VAL A 131 -8.09 -15.32 4.01
N ALA A 132 -8.96 -15.44 3.00
CA ALA A 132 -10.21 -16.18 3.15
C ALA A 132 -10.01 -17.71 3.12
N GLN A 133 -9.02 -18.18 2.35
CA GLN A 133 -8.72 -19.60 2.16
C GLN A 133 -7.19 -19.81 2.11
N PRO A 134 -6.51 -19.94 3.27
CA PRO A 134 -5.04 -20.00 3.32
C PRO A 134 -4.40 -21.08 2.44
N ASP A 135 -5.07 -22.24 2.27
CA ASP A 135 -4.62 -23.32 1.39
C ASP A 135 -4.52 -22.90 -0.09
N SER A 136 -5.23 -21.86 -0.52
CA SER A 136 -5.17 -21.34 -1.89
C SER A 136 -3.82 -20.71 -2.23
N LEU A 137 -2.93 -20.49 -1.25
CA LEU A 137 -1.56 -20.07 -1.52
C LEU A 137 -0.88 -21.01 -2.52
N ALA A 138 -1.16 -22.31 -2.47
CA ALA A 138 -0.60 -23.28 -3.42
C ALA A 138 -0.94 -22.95 -4.89
N GLU A 139 -2.12 -22.37 -5.15
CA GLU A 139 -2.53 -21.96 -6.50
C GLU A 139 -1.76 -20.73 -6.96
N VAL A 140 -1.52 -19.77 -6.04
CA VAL A 140 -0.72 -18.58 -6.29
C VAL A 140 0.72 -18.96 -6.64
N LEU A 141 1.33 -19.87 -5.87
CA LEU A 141 2.69 -20.36 -6.10
C LEU A 141 2.83 -21.21 -7.36
N ALA A 142 1.76 -21.90 -7.78
CA ALA A 142 1.77 -22.62 -9.05
C ALA A 142 1.79 -21.67 -10.26
N ALA A 143 1.26 -20.46 -10.12
CA ALA A 143 1.29 -19.43 -11.15
C ALA A 143 2.60 -18.62 -11.15
N ASP A 144 3.26 -18.52 -10.00
CA ASP A 144 4.49 -17.75 -9.78
C ASP A 144 5.53 -18.63 -9.05
N SER A 145 6.29 -19.42 -9.82
CA SER A 145 7.08 -20.54 -9.29
C SER A 145 8.48 -20.15 -8.77
N GLU A 146 8.86 -18.88 -8.78
CA GLU A 146 10.22 -18.46 -8.49
C GLU A 146 10.24 -17.18 -7.63
N GLY A 147 10.17 -17.33 -6.31
CA GLY A 147 10.33 -16.19 -5.41
C GLY A 147 10.39 -16.59 -3.94
N VAL A 148 11.16 -15.82 -3.17
CA VAL A 148 11.04 -15.83 -1.70
C VAL A 148 9.72 -15.13 -1.36
N LEU A 149 8.89 -15.72 -0.50
CA LEU A 149 7.58 -15.15 -0.12
C LEU A 149 7.77 -14.11 0.98
N GLU A 150 8.72 -13.21 0.80
CA GLU A 150 9.11 -12.20 1.76
C GLU A 150 9.28 -10.86 1.05
N PHE A 151 8.78 -9.79 1.67
CA PHE A 151 8.97 -8.43 1.17
C PHE A 151 9.02 -7.44 2.33
N GLU A 152 10.18 -7.31 2.95
CA GLU A 152 10.34 -6.45 4.12
C GLU A 152 10.10 -4.97 3.79
N GLU A 153 10.63 -4.51 2.67
CA GLU A 153 10.86 -3.11 2.34
C GLU A 153 9.59 -2.36 1.95
N ILE A 154 8.55 -3.04 1.47
CA ILE A 154 7.33 -2.39 0.95
C ILE A 154 6.62 -1.55 2.01
N SER A 155 6.67 -1.95 3.29
CA SER A 155 6.07 -1.17 4.38
C SER A 155 6.82 0.14 4.68
N ALA A 156 8.11 0.23 4.33
CA ALA A 156 8.94 1.40 4.58
C ALA A 156 8.69 2.55 3.58
N VAL A 157 8.07 2.29 2.43
CA VAL A 157 7.90 3.32 1.40
C VAL A 157 7.07 4.50 1.90
N ALA A 158 6.02 4.24 2.68
CA ALA A 158 5.16 5.30 3.21
C ALA A 158 5.91 6.20 4.21
N THR A 159 6.65 5.61 5.16
CA THR A 159 7.46 6.35 6.13
C THR A 159 8.59 7.12 5.47
N GLU A 160 9.25 6.55 4.45
CA GLU A 160 10.26 7.22 3.64
C GLU A 160 9.71 8.46 2.93
N VAL A 161 8.57 8.32 2.24
CA VAL A 161 7.93 9.41 1.51
C VAL A 161 7.49 10.51 2.48
N TRP A 162 6.87 10.14 3.60
CA TRP A 162 6.45 11.09 4.63
C TRP A 162 7.65 11.85 5.22
N ALA A 163 8.74 11.16 5.56
CA ALA A 163 9.96 11.76 6.11
C ALA A 163 10.57 12.78 5.13
N ARG A 164 10.65 12.42 3.84
CA ARG A 164 11.14 13.33 2.78
C ARG A 164 10.26 14.57 2.64
N LYS A 165 8.93 14.44 2.73
CA LYS A 165 7.98 15.56 2.59
C LYS A 165 7.97 16.47 3.82
N SER A 166 8.08 15.90 5.02
CA SER A 166 8.02 16.64 6.28
C SER A 166 9.36 17.23 6.73
N GLY A 167 10.48 16.70 6.21
CA GLY A 167 11.83 17.03 6.69
C GLY A 167 12.18 16.41 8.04
N ARG A 168 11.40 15.42 8.50
CA ARG A 168 11.54 14.72 9.78
C ARG A 168 12.07 13.30 9.58
N THR A 169 12.36 12.56 10.64
CA THR A 169 12.76 11.15 10.54
C THR A 169 11.55 10.23 10.34
N GLN A 170 11.74 9.01 9.85
CA GLN A 170 10.66 8.05 9.62
C GLN A 170 9.89 7.72 10.92
N ASP A 171 10.61 7.59 12.04
CA ASP A 171 10.04 7.29 13.36
C ASP A 171 9.14 8.40 13.93
N GLU A 172 9.19 9.59 13.35
CA GLU A 172 8.35 10.73 13.73
C GLU A 172 7.00 10.75 13.01
N MET A 173 6.77 9.82 12.07
CA MET A 173 5.50 9.74 11.35
C MET A 173 4.35 9.48 12.35
N PRO A 174 3.29 10.28 12.34
CA PRO A 174 2.17 10.06 13.25
C PRO A 174 1.48 8.76 12.87
N MET A 175 1.24 7.90 13.86
CA MET A 175 0.38 6.72 13.71
C MET A 175 -0.93 6.93 14.45
N THR A 176 -2.03 6.45 13.85
CA THR A 176 -3.31 6.43 14.54
C THR A 176 -3.20 5.64 15.85
N PRO A 177 -3.68 6.15 17.01
CA PRO A 177 -3.49 5.51 18.31
C PRO A 177 -3.91 4.04 18.39
N ALA A 178 -4.95 3.64 17.65
CA ALA A 178 -5.44 2.26 17.60
C ALA A 178 -4.47 1.26 16.94
N LEU A 179 -3.43 1.76 16.25
CA LEU A 179 -2.42 0.96 15.56
C LEU A 179 -1.07 0.93 16.29
N ARG A 180 -0.94 1.63 17.42
CA ARG A 180 0.23 1.51 18.29
C ARG A 180 0.14 0.18 19.03
N ARG A 181 1.05 -0.76 18.74
CA ARG A 181 1.22 -1.99 19.50
C ARG A 181 1.71 -1.69 20.93
#